data_AF-A0A3B9EQX0-F1
#
_entry.id   AF-A0A3B9EQX0-F1
#
_cell.length_a   1.000
_cell.length_b   1.000
_cell.length_c   1.000
_cell.angle_alpha   90.00
_cell.angle_beta   90.00
_cell.angle_gamma   90.00
#
_symmetry.space_group_name_H-M   'P 1'
#
loop_
_entity.id
_entity.type
_entity.pdbx_description
1 polymer ?
#
loop_
_entity_poly.entity_id
_entity_poly.type
_entity_poly.pdbx_seq_one_letter_code
_entity_poly.pdbx_strand_id
1 'polypeptide(L)'
;MTEIKNDEVRRLKERGVFYLTCGLKEDAVSTLERAAKLAPEDAEIAELLSRLRPPEERKGRVIGIRSRAERSPVSDGQPEPEMFDEPEAPPPSAADEGAEIASAAATENAPSAPSNEHAALIAAFTAAHKARDWPRALIAGQALAEARPDDPKAWGSLALTQRRLFLFDAALESHDRAMQLTRSTNHSAARAKTLWDAGRYAEAEAAYEAVLPHLDPESREYADARMSLGMVRMTHKGPAAGVDDFEWRWKTGELELPAVDQPYWDGTPQPDKRILLFGEQGFGDAIQFARYVPVIAGRCAQVVMPCKPPLKRLMQSLPGMPDVCDQTISRSSFDLFIPAMSCMRILGAEPGDIPCDVPYLHAAAEDVGRLRPLIWDRPGLRVGIAWTGSPTNVIAWKKSIDPSLWQTLLAVPGVSFFSLQVLRDDMPERLKTAPDGVVDLAQHLNDFADTAAAIDCLDLVITVDTAVAHLAGALAKPVWNL
;
A
#
# COMPACT_ATOMS: atom_id res chain seq x y z
N MET A 1 -14.17 -21.20 -32.72
CA MET A 1 -14.34 -22.23 -31.67
C MET A 1 -13.01 -22.74 -31.13
N THR A 2 -12.04 -23.10 -31.98
CA THR A 2 -10.73 -23.60 -31.54
C THR A 2 -9.90 -22.55 -30.78
N GLU A 3 -9.97 -21.28 -31.19
CA GLU A 3 -9.23 -20.17 -30.58
C GLU A 3 -9.76 -19.83 -29.17
N ILE A 4 -11.09 -19.69 -29.03
CA ILE A 4 -11.77 -19.51 -27.73
C ILE A 4 -11.48 -20.67 -26.77
N LYS A 5 -11.46 -21.90 -27.28
CA LYS A 5 -11.14 -23.10 -26.48
C LYS A 5 -9.69 -23.09 -26.00
N ASN A 6 -8.75 -22.62 -26.83
CA ASN A 6 -7.34 -22.51 -26.46
C ASN A 6 -7.09 -21.41 -25.42
N ASP A 7 -7.78 -20.27 -25.54
CA ASP A 7 -7.71 -19.20 -24.54
C ASP A 7 -8.27 -19.63 -23.18
N GLU A 8 -9.39 -20.36 -23.16
CA GLU A 8 -9.96 -20.89 -21.93
C GLU A 8 -9.04 -21.90 -21.23
N VAL A 9 -8.40 -22.79 -22.01
CA VAL A 9 -7.39 -23.74 -21.49
C VAL A 9 -6.20 -23.00 -20.89
N ARG A 10 -5.68 -21.97 -21.58
CA ARG A 10 -4.56 -21.16 -21.08
C ARG A 10 -4.91 -20.49 -19.75
N ARG A 11 -6.09 -19.87 -19.66
CA ARG A 11 -6.58 -19.21 -18.44
C ARG A 11 -6.73 -20.19 -17.27
N LEU A 12 -7.30 -21.37 -17.51
CA LEU A 12 -7.44 -22.38 -16.47
C LEU A 12 -6.08 -22.90 -15.99
N LYS A 13 -5.11 -23.03 -16.88
CA LYS A 13 -3.75 -23.43 -16.52
C LYS A 13 -3.03 -22.38 -15.67
N GLU A 14 -3.01 -21.12 -16.13
CA GLU A 14 -2.43 -19.99 -15.39
C GLU A 14 -3.07 -19.87 -13.99
N ARG A 15 -4.40 -20.01 -13.91
CA ARG A 15 -5.15 -19.99 -12.66
C ARG A 15 -4.81 -21.15 -11.73
N GLY A 16 -4.68 -22.36 -12.29
CA GLY A 16 -4.29 -23.55 -11.53
C GLY A 16 -2.89 -23.41 -10.92
N VAL A 17 -1.92 -22.92 -11.70
CA VAL A 17 -0.57 -22.62 -11.22
C VAL A 17 -0.58 -21.54 -10.14
N PHE A 18 -1.36 -20.48 -10.32
CA PHE A 18 -1.52 -19.44 -9.32
C PHE A 18 -2.00 -19.99 -7.96
N TYR A 19 -3.01 -20.88 -7.97
CA TYR A 19 -3.48 -21.53 -6.75
C TYR A 19 -2.41 -22.36 -6.05
N LEU A 20 -1.51 -23.00 -6.81
CA LEU A 20 -0.36 -23.70 -6.23
C LEU A 20 0.62 -22.78 -5.53
N THR A 21 0.95 -21.67 -6.17
CA THR A 21 1.83 -20.65 -5.59
C THR A 21 1.24 -20.08 -4.29
N CYS A 22 -0.08 -20.04 -4.18
CA CYS A 22 -0.80 -19.64 -2.97
C CYS A 22 -1.02 -20.76 -1.94
N GLY A 23 -0.56 -21.99 -2.18
CA GLY A 23 -0.75 -23.13 -1.28
C GLY A 23 -2.16 -23.74 -1.29
N LEU A 24 -3.05 -23.31 -2.19
CA LEU A 24 -4.42 -23.81 -2.34
C LEU A 24 -4.46 -25.08 -3.20
N LYS A 25 -4.01 -26.20 -2.63
CA LYS A 25 -3.84 -27.45 -3.39
C LYS A 25 -5.14 -28.00 -3.96
N GLU A 26 -6.25 -27.97 -3.21
CA GLU A 26 -7.53 -28.52 -3.64
C GLU A 26 -8.14 -27.73 -4.82
N ASP A 27 -8.09 -26.39 -4.74
CA ASP A 27 -8.58 -25.51 -5.79
C ASP A 27 -7.73 -25.54 -7.06
N ALA A 28 -6.40 -25.69 -6.88
CA ALA A 28 -5.48 -25.92 -7.99
C ALA A 28 -5.82 -27.22 -8.73
N VAL A 29 -6.05 -28.32 -7.99
CA VAL A 29 -6.45 -29.61 -8.58
C VAL A 29 -7.77 -29.48 -9.32
N SER A 30 -8.81 -28.92 -8.69
CA SER A 30 -10.13 -28.72 -9.30
C SER A 30 -10.05 -27.90 -10.60
N THR A 31 -9.27 -26.82 -10.58
CA THR A 31 -9.08 -25.93 -11.74
C THR A 31 -8.30 -26.60 -12.86
N LEU A 32 -7.20 -27.28 -12.54
CA LEU A 32 -6.39 -27.99 -13.53
C LEU A 32 -7.15 -29.20 -14.11
N GLU A 33 -8.06 -29.84 -13.37
CA GLU A 33 -8.93 -30.89 -13.90
C GLU A 33 -9.96 -30.35 -14.91
N ARG A 34 -10.49 -29.13 -14.70
CA ARG A 34 -11.30 -28.45 -15.72
C ARG A 34 -10.47 -28.16 -16.97
N ALA A 35 -9.22 -27.71 -16.80
CA ALA A 35 -8.30 -27.47 -17.92
C ALA A 35 -8.03 -28.77 -18.70
N ALA A 36 -7.75 -29.88 -17.99
CA ALA A 36 -7.50 -31.19 -18.57
C ALA A 36 -8.70 -31.76 -19.34
N LYS A 37 -9.93 -31.47 -18.92
CA LYS A 37 -11.14 -31.85 -19.68
C LYS A 37 -11.23 -31.13 -21.02
N LEU A 38 -10.76 -29.88 -21.10
CA LEU A 38 -10.77 -29.08 -22.32
C LEU A 38 -9.58 -29.40 -23.23
N ALA A 39 -8.40 -29.67 -22.66
CA ALA A 39 -7.18 -30.05 -23.37
C ALA A 39 -6.52 -31.29 -22.74
N PRO A 40 -7.05 -32.50 -23.00
CA PRO A 40 -6.56 -33.74 -22.38
C PRO A 40 -5.13 -34.13 -22.82
N GLU A 41 -4.65 -33.59 -23.93
CA GLU A 41 -3.32 -33.84 -24.50
C GLU A 41 -2.26 -32.83 -24.00
N ASP A 42 -2.62 -31.84 -23.17
CA ASP A 42 -1.68 -30.83 -22.66
C ASP A 42 -0.79 -31.43 -21.56
N ALA A 43 0.47 -31.70 -21.92
CA ALA A 43 1.44 -32.36 -21.06
C ALA A 43 1.76 -31.58 -19.77
N GLU A 44 1.66 -30.25 -19.80
CA GLU A 44 1.96 -29.40 -18.65
C GLU A 44 0.85 -29.50 -17.59
N ILE A 45 -0.42 -29.51 -18.02
CA ILE A 45 -1.56 -29.74 -17.13
C ILE A 45 -1.48 -31.13 -16.48
N ALA A 46 -1.14 -32.16 -17.27
CA ALA A 46 -0.99 -33.51 -16.77
C ALA A 46 0.14 -33.64 -15.74
N GLU A 47 1.29 -33.00 -16.00
CA GLU A 47 2.42 -32.98 -15.07
C GLU A 47 2.03 -32.27 -13.76
N LEU A 48 1.41 -31.09 -13.83
CA LEU A 48 0.97 -30.35 -12.65
C LEU A 48 0.01 -31.19 -11.80
N LEU A 49 -1.00 -31.83 -12.40
CA LEU A 49 -1.93 -32.71 -11.68
C LEU A 49 -1.24 -33.92 -11.03
N SER A 50 -0.24 -34.51 -11.70
CA SER A 50 0.51 -35.66 -11.17
C SER A 50 1.30 -35.33 -9.90
N ARG A 51 1.82 -34.10 -9.81
CA ARG A 51 2.58 -33.60 -8.65
C ARG A 51 1.67 -33.26 -7.46
N LEU A 52 0.38 -33.05 -7.70
CA LEU A 52 -0.59 -32.62 -6.70
C LEU A 52 -1.43 -33.75 -6.14
N ARG A 53 -1.55 -34.86 -6.87
CA ARG A 53 -2.19 -36.06 -6.35
C ARG A 53 -1.24 -36.74 -5.36
N PRO A 54 -1.71 -37.08 -4.14
CA PRO A 54 -0.94 -37.97 -3.28
C PRO A 54 -0.74 -39.32 -3.99
N PRO A 55 0.38 -40.02 -3.76
CA PRO A 55 0.58 -41.36 -4.32
C PRO A 55 -0.57 -42.25 -3.85
N GLU A 56 -1.25 -42.92 -4.78
CA GLU A 56 -2.40 -43.78 -4.49
C GLU A 56 -2.15 -44.64 -3.25
N GLU A 57 -2.99 -44.44 -2.22
CA GLU A 57 -3.07 -45.34 -1.09
C GLU A 57 -3.44 -46.73 -1.62
N ARG A 58 -2.45 -47.62 -1.59
CA ARG A 58 -2.65 -49.07 -1.68
C ARG A 58 -3.82 -49.45 -0.76
N LYS A 59 -4.90 -49.93 -1.36
CA LYS A 59 -6.03 -50.67 -0.75
C LYS A 59 -5.72 -51.20 0.66
N GLY A 60 -6.47 -50.76 1.67
CA GLY A 60 -6.55 -51.50 2.93
C GLY A 60 -7.14 -50.79 4.14
N ARG A 61 -8.36 -51.21 4.48
CA ARG A 61 -9.04 -51.12 5.80
C ARG A 61 -9.62 -49.78 6.25
N VAL A 62 -10.96 -49.77 6.16
CA VAL A 62 -11.91 -49.02 7.00
C VAL A 62 -11.50 -49.04 8.48
N ILE A 63 -11.35 -47.86 9.08
CA ILE A 63 -11.58 -47.65 10.52
C ILE A 63 -12.38 -46.35 10.66
N GLY A 64 -13.65 -46.50 11.03
CA GLY A 64 -14.54 -45.37 11.35
C GLY A 64 -14.18 -44.76 12.70
N ILE A 65 -14.29 -43.44 12.79
CA ILE A 65 -14.23 -42.73 14.07
C ILE A 65 -15.53 -41.95 14.26
N ARG A 66 -16.17 -42.27 15.39
CA ARG A 66 -17.44 -41.74 15.87
C ARG A 66 -17.31 -40.28 16.29
N SER A 67 -18.39 -39.53 16.08
CA SER A 67 -18.67 -38.24 16.70
C SER A 67 -18.67 -38.34 18.22
N ARG A 68 -18.07 -37.37 18.91
CA ARG A 68 -18.40 -37.10 20.31
C ARG A 68 -18.49 -35.60 20.55
N ALA A 69 -19.74 -35.12 20.57
CA ALA A 69 -20.13 -33.98 21.36
C ALA A 69 -20.06 -34.37 22.83
N GLU A 70 -19.55 -33.49 23.69
CA GLU A 70 -19.93 -33.41 25.10
C GLU A 70 -19.56 -32.01 25.63
N ARG A 71 -20.53 -31.42 26.34
CA ARG A 71 -20.57 -30.07 26.91
C ARG A 71 -19.99 -30.05 28.34
N SER A 72 -19.76 -28.81 28.81
CA SER A 72 -19.97 -28.27 30.17
C SER A 72 -18.74 -28.11 31.09
N PRO A 73 -18.79 -27.25 32.13
CA PRO A 73 -19.63 -26.05 32.38
C PRO A 73 -18.85 -24.79 32.80
N VAL A 74 -19.57 -23.66 32.85
CA VAL A 74 -19.21 -22.35 33.41
C VAL A 74 -19.18 -22.38 34.94
N SER A 75 -18.28 -21.61 35.56
CA SER A 75 -18.42 -21.12 36.94
C SER A 75 -17.98 -19.65 37.05
N ASP A 76 -18.87 -18.82 37.59
CA ASP A 76 -18.70 -17.40 37.93
C ASP A 76 -17.75 -17.16 39.12
N GLY A 77 -17.07 -15.99 39.13
CA GLY A 77 -16.67 -15.33 40.39
C GLY A 77 -15.36 -14.52 40.42
N GLN A 78 -15.32 -13.34 39.77
CA GLN A 78 -14.77 -12.00 40.20
C GLN A 78 -13.30 -11.86 40.72
N PRO A 79 -12.66 -10.65 40.75
CA PRO A 79 -13.09 -9.31 40.34
C PRO A 79 -12.18 -8.58 39.31
N GLU A 80 -12.68 -7.48 38.75
CA GLU A 80 -12.01 -6.55 37.81
C GLU A 80 -10.88 -5.73 38.45
N PRO A 81 -9.84 -5.33 37.68
CA PRO A 81 -9.04 -4.15 37.96
C PRO A 81 -9.26 -3.04 36.92
N GLU A 82 -9.75 -1.91 37.44
CA GLU A 82 -9.52 -0.51 37.08
C GLU A 82 -9.12 -0.15 35.63
N MET A 83 -10.08 0.50 34.95
CA MET A 83 -9.92 1.20 33.68
C MET A 83 -8.86 2.31 33.78
N PHE A 84 -7.84 2.22 32.93
CA PHE A 84 -7.12 3.39 32.45
C PHE A 84 -7.67 3.73 31.06
N ASP A 85 -8.10 4.97 30.86
CA ASP A 85 -8.54 5.49 29.57
C ASP A 85 -7.45 5.30 28.51
N GLU A 86 -7.69 4.40 27.56
CA GLU A 86 -6.93 4.33 26.32
C GLU A 86 -7.27 5.55 25.45
N PRO A 87 -6.28 6.22 24.84
CA PRO A 87 -6.56 7.28 23.89
C PRO A 87 -7.32 6.69 22.69
N GLU A 88 -8.48 7.28 22.38
CA GLU A 88 -9.32 6.95 21.24
C GLU A 88 -8.48 6.63 20.00
N ALA A 89 -8.65 5.40 19.49
CA ALA A 89 -8.12 5.03 18.19
C ALA A 89 -8.69 5.99 17.14
N PRO A 90 -7.85 6.54 16.23
CA PRO A 90 -8.37 7.38 15.16
C PRO A 90 -9.40 6.58 14.34
N PRO A 91 -10.46 7.24 13.82
CA PRO A 91 -11.46 6.57 13.01
C PRO A 91 -10.77 5.83 11.84
N PRO A 92 -11.30 4.67 11.42
CA PRO A 92 -10.71 3.92 10.32
C PRO A 92 -10.57 4.83 9.10
N SER A 93 -9.33 5.04 8.64
CA SER A 93 -9.09 5.74 7.37
C SER A 93 -9.83 5.00 6.27
N ALA A 94 -10.62 5.72 5.47
CA ALA A 94 -11.55 5.21 4.47
C ALA A 94 -10.90 4.56 3.23
N ALA A 95 -9.72 3.95 3.39
CA ALA A 95 -9.13 3.03 2.43
C ALA A 95 -9.54 1.56 2.70
N ASP A 96 -10.65 1.37 3.42
CA ASP A 96 -11.36 0.10 3.47
C ASP A 96 -12.16 -0.02 2.16
N GLU A 97 -11.50 -0.42 1.06
CA GLU A 97 -12.17 -0.77 -0.22
C GLU A 97 -13.25 -1.87 0.00
N GLY A 98 -13.30 -2.50 1.18
CA GLY A 98 -14.41 -3.35 1.62
C GLY A 98 -15.73 -2.60 1.90
N ALA A 99 -15.68 -1.31 2.25
CA ALA A 99 -16.84 -0.46 2.47
C ALA A 99 -17.50 0.03 1.16
N GLU A 100 -16.73 0.16 0.07
CA GLU A 100 -17.29 0.45 -1.27
C GLU A 100 -18.24 -0.67 -1.73
N ILE A 101 -17.95 -1.92 -1.37
CA ILE A 101 -18.82 -3.08 -1.67
C ILE A 101 -20.15 -2.99 -0.90
N ALA A 102 -20.12 -2.45 0.33
CA ALA A 102 -21.31 -2.28 1.16
C ALA A 102 -22.13 -1.04 0.78
N SER A 103 -21.50 0.05 0.34
CA SER A 103 -22.21 1.26 -0.12
C SER A 103 -22.85 1.07 -1.50
N ALA A 104 -22.22 0.32 -2.41
CA ALA A 104 -22.83 -0.08 -3.68
C ALA A 104 -23.98 -1.11 -3.52
N ALA A 105 -24.25 -1.59 -2.31
CA ALA A 105 -25.38 -2.46 -2.00
C ALA A 105 -26.70 -1.69 -1.78
N ALA A 106 -26.65 -0.36 -1.67
CA ALA A 106 -27.80 0.44 -1.26
C ALA A 106 -28.13 1.60 -2.22
N THR A 107 -28.12 1.40 -3.53
CA THR A 107 -28.95 2.19 -4.45
C THR A 107 -29.13 1.52 -5.81
N GLU A 108 -30.41 1.40 -6.17
CA GLU A 108 -31.05 1.19 -7.47
C GLU A 108 -31.00 -0.18 -8.20
N ASN A 109 -32.23 -0.68 -8.39
CA ASN A 109 -32.75 -1.76 -9.25
C ASN A 109 -32.21 -3.19 -9.06
N ALA A 110 -32.85 -3.92 -8.15
CA ALA A 110 -32.67 -5.35 -7.92
C ALA A 110 -33.43 -6.22 -8.96
N PRO A 111 -32.79 -7.25 -9.53
CA PRO A 111 -33.47 -8.46 -9.97
C PRO A 111 -33.19 -9.63 -9.01
N SER A 112 -34.28 -10.29 -8.56
CA SER A 112 -34.34 -11.53 -7.78
C SER A 112 -33.66 -11.54 -6.40
N ALA A 113 -34.42 -11.88 -5.35
CA ALA A 113 -33.87 -12.11 -4.02
C ALA A 113 -32.70 -13.12 -4.09
N PRO A 114 -31.58 -12.88 -3.38
CA PRO A 114 -30.43 -13.77 -3.43
C PRO A 114 -30.84 -15.16 -2.94
N SER A 115 -30.48 -16.20 -3.70
CA SER A 115 -30.52 -17.56 -3.17
C SER A 115 -29.61 -17.62 -1.94
N ASN A 116 -29.92 -18.48 -0.96
CA ASN A 116 -29.08 -18.67 0.24
C ASN A 116 -27.61 -18.91 -0.11
N GLU A 117 -27.33 -19.51 -1.27
CA GLU A 117 -26.00 -19.74 -1.80
C GLU A 117 -25.29 -18.45 -2.25
N HIS A 118 -25.96 -17.55 -2.96
CA HIS A 118 -25.34 -16.30 -3.42
C HIS A 118 -24.98 -15.37 -2.25
N ALA A 119 -25.88 -15.25 -1.26
CA ALA A 119 -25.59 -14.50 -0.04
C ALA A 119 -24.39 -15.10 0.73
N ALA A 120 -24.28 -16.43 0.77
CA ALA A 120 -23.15 -17.10 1.38
C ALA A 120 -21.82 -16.82 0.64
N LEU A 121 -21.85 -16.79 -0.69
CA LEU A 121 -20.67 -16.46 -1.50
C LEU A 121 -20.21 -15.00 -1.31
N ILE A 122 -21.14 -14.04 -1.21
CA ILE A 122 -20.81 -12.65 -0.88
C ILE A 122 -20.18 -12.58 0.51
N ALA A 123 -20.76 -13.25 1.51
CA ALA A 123 -20.23 -13.26 2.86
C ALA A 123 -18.81 -13.87 2.92
N ALA A 124 -18.58 -14.98 2.19
CA ALA A 124 -17.27 -15.61 2.08
C ALA A 124 -16.24 -14.69 1.41
N PHE A 125 -16.63 -14.04 0.30
CA PHE A 125 -15.79 -13.06 -0.39
C PHE A 125 -15.37 -11.90 0.53
N THR A 126 -16.35 -11.29 1.21
CA THR A 126 -16.13 -10.17 2.13
C THR A 126 -15.26 -10.59 3.31
N ALA A 127 -15.52 -11.76 3.91
CA ALA A 127 -14.71 -12.28 5.01
C ALA A 127 -13.26 -12.53 4.58
N ALA A 128 -13.05 -13.12 3.40
CA ALA A 128 -11.72 -13.35 2.85
C ALA A 128 -10.97 -12.04 2.55
N HIS A 129 -11.65 -11.03 1.99
CA HIS A 129 -11.07 -9.69 1.78
C HIS A 129 -10.68 -9.02 3.10
N LYS A 130 -11.55 -9.09 4.10
CA LYS A 130 -11.27 -8.54 5.44
C LYS A 130 -10.09 -9.24 6.11
N ALA A 131 -9.99 -10.56 5.95
CA ALA A 131 -8.86 -11.35 6.43
C ALA A 131 -7.59 -11.22 5.57
N ARG A 132 -7.66 -10.52 4.42
CA ARG A 132 -6.60 -10.45 3.40
C ARG A 132 -6.15 -11.84 2.90
N ASP A 133 -7.07 -12.81 2.96
CA ASP A 133 -6.91 -14.15 2.41
C ASP A 133 -7.24 -14.08 0.91
N TRP A 134 -6.35 -13.46 0.14
CA TRP A 134 -6.51 -13.28 -1.31
C TRP A 134 -6.78 -14.58 -2.08
N PRO A 135 -6.15 -15.71 -1.73
CA PRO A 135 -6.44 -16.97 -2.39
C PRO A 135 -7.91 -17.38 -2.21
N ARG A 136 -8.45 -17.33 -0.98
CA ARG A 136 -9.89 -17.59 -0.75
C ARG A 136 -10.80 -16.53 -1.38
N ALA A 137 -10.41 -15.27 -1.34
CA ALA A 137 -11.16 -14.20 -1.98
C ALA A 137 -11.28 -14.43 -3.49
N LEU A 138 -10.23 -14.95 -4.14
CA LEU A 138 -10.23 -15.24 -5.56
C LEU A 138 -11.21 -16.37 -5.89
N ILE A 139 -11.22 -17.44 -5.10
CA ILE A 139 -12.17 -18.55 -5.25
C ILE A 139 -13.60 -18.05 -5.09
N ALA A 140 -13.89 -17.31 -4.01
CA ALA A 140 -15.22 -16.78 -3.76
C ALA A 140 -15.67 -15.81 -4.87
N GLY A 141 -14.79 -14.94 -5.35
CA GLY A 141 -15.07 -14.02 -6.46
C GLY A 141 -15.39 -14.75 -7.77
N GLN A 142 -14.68 -15.85 -8.06
CA GLN A 142 -14.97 -16.68 -9.24
C GLN A 142 -16.30 -17.40 -9.12
N ALA A 143 -16.57 -18.00 -7.96
CA ALA A 143 -17.85 -18.64 -7.70
C ALA A 143 -19.03 -17.65 -7.83
N LEU A 144 -18.85 -16.40 -7.38
CA LEU A 144 -19.83 -15.33 -7.59
C LEU A 144 -20.09 -15.07 -9.08
N ALA A 145 -19.03 -14.89 -9.87
CA ALA A 145 -19.15 -14.62 -11.31
C ALA A 145 -19.73 -15.82 -12.09
N GLU A 146 -19.41 -17.06 -11.70
CA GLU A 146 -19.96 -18.29 -12.30
C GLU A 146 -21.44 -18.49 -11.93
N ALA A 147 -21.83 -18.22 -10.68
CA ALA A 147 -23.21 -18.35 -10.22
C ALA A 147 -24.14 -17.27 -10.80
N ARG A 148 -23.60 -16.07 -11.11
CA ARG A 148 -24.35 -14.94 -11.66
C ARG A 148 -23.57 -14.27 -12.80
N PRO A 149 -23.49 -14.91 -13.98
CA PRO A 149 -22.71 -14.39 -15.11
C PRO A 149 -23.27 -13.10 -15.74
N ASP A 150 -24.52 -12.74 -15.40
CA ASP A 150 -25.20 -11.53 -15.85
C ASP A 150 -25.21 -10.42 -14.78
N ASP A 151 -24.58 -10.64 -13.61
CA ASP A 151 -24.41 -9.62 -12.58
C ASP A 151 -23.06 -8.89 -12.74
N PRO A 152 -23.05 -7.61 -13.14
CA PRO A 152 -21.81 -6.85 -13.27
C PRO A 152 -21.04 -6.72 -11.95
N LYS A 153 -21.71 -6.78 -10.79
CA LYS A 153 -21.05 -6.68 -9.48
C LYS A 153 -20.19 -7.90 -9.19
N ALA A 154 -20.67 -9.10 -9.55
CA ALA A 154 -19.91 -10.34 -9.40
C ALA A 154 -18.58 -10.30 -10.17
N TRP A 155 -18.62 -9.80 -11.41
CA TRP A 155 -17.42 -9.57 -12.22
C TRP A 155 -16.51 -8.49 -11.63
N GLY A 156 -17.06 -7.40 -11.08
CA GLY A 156 -16.29 -6.38 -10.38
C GLY A 156 -15.56 -6.91 -9.14
N SER A 157 -16.20 -7.74 -8.33
CA SER A 157 -15.60 -8.41 -7.16
C SER A 157 -14.45 -9.34 -7.55
N LEU A 158 -14.63 -10.11 -8.63
CA LEU A 158 -13.57 -10.95 -9.20
C LEU A 158 -12.38 -10.10 -9.68
N ALA A 159 -12.66 -9.07 -10.49
CA ALA A 159 -11.65 -8.16 -11.04
C ALA A 159 -10.82 -7.49 -9.93
N LEU A 160 -11.47 -7.00 -8.87
CA LEU A 160 -10.81 -6.40 -7.72
C LEU A 160 -9.78 -7.35 -7.09
N THR A 161 -10.14 -8.63 -6.95
CA THR A 161 -9.26 -9.62 -6.32
C THR A 161 -8.13 -10.03 -7.24
N GLN A 162 -8.41 -10.21 -8.53
CA GLN A 162 -7.39 -10.46 -9.55
C GLN A 162 -6.36 -9.32 -9.61
N ARG A 163 -6.80 -8.06 -9.57
CA ARG A 163 -5.90 -6.89 -9.50
C ARG A 163 -5.01 -6.94 -8.25
N ARG A 164 -5.55 -7.29 -7.08
CA ARG A 164 -4.76 -7.45 -5.85
C ARG A 164 -3.72 -8.57 -5.96
N LEU A 165 -4.01 -9.59 -6.75
CA LEU A 165 -3.13 -10.72 -6.99
C LEU A 165 -2.18 -10.52 -8.19
N PHE A 166 -2.10 -9.30 -8.74
CA PHE A 166 -1.29 -8.95 -9.90
C PHE A 166 -1.67 -9.75 -11.17
N LEU A 167 -2.86 -10.35 -11.21
CA LEU A 167 -3.44 -11.02 -12.37
C LEU A 167 -4.13 -9.99 -13.28
N PHE A 168 -3.34 -9.03 -13.78
CA PHE A 168 -3.86 -7.81 -14.39
C PHE A 168 -4.70 -8.07 -15.65
N ASP A 169 -4.24 -8.92 -16.56
CA ASP A 169 -5.01 -9.20 -17.78
C ASP A 169 -6.36 -9.86 -17.46
N ALA A 170 -6.39 -10.80 -16.51
CA ALA A 170 -7.62 -11.43 -16.06
C ALA A 170 -8.57 -10.43 -15.36
N ALA A 171 -8.01 -9.47 -14.60
CA ALA A 171 -8.78 -8.39 -13.99
C ALA A 171 -9.40 -7.47 -15.04
N LEU A 172 -8.65 -7.12 -16.09
CA LEU A 172 -9.14 -6.29 -17.21
C LEU A 172 -10.28 -7.00 -17.97
N GLU A 173 -10.14 -8.30 -18.24
CA GLU A 173 -11.21 -9.09 -18.87
C GLU A 173 -12.49 -9.13 -18.01
N SER A 174 -12.34 -9.27 -16.68
CA SER A 174 -13.47 -9.24 -15.76
C SER A 174 -14.13 -7.86 -15.71
N HIS A 175 -13.34 -6.78 -15.77
CA HIS A 175 -13.89 -5.43 -15.90
C HIS A 175 -14.62 -5.23 -17.24
N ASP A 176 -14.04 -5.69 -18.35
CA ASP A 176 -14.67 -5.62 -19.68
C ASP A 176 -16.00 -6.38 -19.69
N ARG A 177 -16.06 -7.54 -19.03
CA ARG A 177 -17.30 -8.30 -18.88
C ARG A 177 -18.34 -7.55 -18.06
N ALA A 178 -17.95 -6.91 -16.95
CA ALA A 178 -18.87 -6.07 -16.18
C ALA A 178 -19.41 -4.89 -17.02
N MET A 179 -18.54 -4.22 -17.78
CA MET A 179 -18.91 -3.08 -18.63
C MET A 179 -19.81 -3.45 -19.82
N GLN A 180 -19.82 -4.71 -20.27
CA GLN A 180 -20.81 -5.19 -21.24
C GLN A 180 -22.22 -5.30 -20.65
N LEU A 181 -22.32 -5.50 -19.33
CA LEU A 181 -23.56 -5.74 -18.61
C LEU A 181 -24.16 -4.46 -18.01
N THR A 182 -23.35 -3.42 -17.80
CA THR A 182 -23.81 -2.13 -17.25
C THR A 182 -23.12 -0.94 -17.89
N ARG A 183 -23.82 0.20 -17.91
CA ARG A 183 -23.27 1.51 -18.31
C ARG A 183 -22.67 2.30 -17.14
N SER A 184 -22.55 1.69 -15.96
CA SER A 184 -21.94 2.33 -14.80
C SER A 184 -20.48 2.69 -15.05
N THR A 185 -20.11 3.92 -14.71
CA THR A 185 -18.74 4.45 -14.78
C THR A 185 -17.81 3.81 -13.76
N ASN A 186 -18.33 3.20 -12.69
CA ASN A 186 -17.52 2.60 -11.62
C ASN A 186 -16.59 1.50 -12.15
N HIS A 187 -17.09 0.63 -13.03
CA HIS A 187 -16.26 -0.43 -13.63
C HIS A 187 -15.20 0.14 -14.58
N SER A 188 -15.51 1.22 -15.29
CA SER A 188 -14.55 1.92 -16.16
C SER A 188 -13.43 2.57 -15.35
N ALA A 189 -13.75 3.24 -14.23
CA ALA A 189 -12.75 3.82 -13.33
C ALA A 189 -11.89 2.74 -12.65
N ALA A 190 -12.50 1.64 -12.20
CA ALA A 190 -11.77 0.51 -11.61
C ALA A 190 -10.86 -0.20 -12.63
N ARG A 191 -11.29 -0.29 -13.89
CA ARG A 191 -10.45 -0.77 -15.01
C ARG A 191 -9.26 0.15 -15.25
N ALA A 192 -9.45 1.48 -15.22
CA ALA A 192 -8.36 2.45 -15.34
C ALA A 192 -7.32 2.28 -14.22
N LYS A 193 -7.78 2.06 -12.98
CA LYS A 193 -6.90 1.73 -11.83
C LYS A 193 -6.12 0.43 -12.06
N THR A 194 -6.75 -0.59 -12.65
CA THR A 194 -6.08 -1.85 -13.01
C THR A 194 -5.01 -1.65 -14.08
N LEU A 195 -5.28 -0.83 -15.11
CA LEU A 195 -4.29 -0.48 -16.13
C LEU A 195 -3.09 0.25 -15.52
N TRP A 196 -3.34 1.15 -14.57
CA TRP A 196 -2.28 1.84 -13.85
C TRP A 196 -1.41 0.88 -13.05
N ASP A 197 -2.00 0.01 -12.22
CA ASP A 197 -1.27 -1.01 -11.45
C ASP A 197 -0.47 -1.97 -12.36
N ALA A 198 -0.95 -2.21 -13.59
CA ALA A 198 -0.28 -3.02 -14.61
C ALA A 198 0.85 -2.30 -15.36
N GLY A 199 1.13 -1.02 -15.05
CA GLY A 199 2.13 -0.22 -15.75
C GLY A 199 1.71 0.22 -17.17
N ARG A 200 0.45 0.02 -17.56
CA ARG A 200 -0.12 0.41 -18.86
C ARG A 200 -0.60 1.87 -18.82
N TYR A 201 0.33 2.77 -18.51
CA TYR A 201 0.02 4.16 -18.13
C TYR A 201 -0.75 4.95 -19.19
N ALA A 202 -0.35 4.84 -20.46
CA ALA A 202 -1.03 5.56 -21.55
C ALA A 202 -2.50 5.11 -21.71
N GLU A 203 -2.78 3.82 -21.50
CA GLU A 203 -4.16 3.30 -21.54
C GLU A 203 -4.94 3.69 -20.29
N ALA A 204 -4.30 3.71 -19.11
CA ALA A 204 -4.92 4.17 -17.87
C ALA A 204 -5.35 5.64 -17.98
N GLU A 205 -4.47 6.49 -18.51
CA GLU A 205 -4.75 7.90 -18.77
C GLU A 205 -5.96 8.08 -19.70
N ALA A 206 -5.95 7.42 -20.87
CA ALA A 206 -7.06 7.48 -21.82
C ALA A 206 -8.38 6.95 -21.20
N ALA A 207 -8.30 5.92 -20.35
CA ALA A 207 -9.47 5.38 -19.67
C ALA A 207 -10.06 6.37 -18.65
N TYR A 208 -9.23 7.04 -17.85
CA TYR A 208 -9.71 8.08 -16.93
C TYR A 208 -10.28 9.29 -17.69
N GLU A 209 -9.63 9.75 -18.75
CA GLU A 209 -10.11 10.85 -19.61
C GLU A 209 -11.48 10.53 -20.24
N ALA A 210 -11.72 9.27 -20.62
CA ALA A 210 -13.00 8.84 -21.16
C ALA A 210 -14.12 8.77 -20.10
N VAL A 211 -13.78 8.54 -18.83
CA VAL A 211 -14.76 8.42 -17.73
C VAL A 211 -15.17 9.79 -17.18
N LEU A 212 -14.24 10.73 -17.07
CA LEU A 212 -14.47 12.03 -16.42
C LEU A 212 -15.68 12.82 -16.95
N PRO A 213 -15.97 12.89 -18.28
CA PRO A 213 -17.14 13.60 -18.80
C PRO A 213 -18.49 12.99 -18.39
N HIS A 214 -18.49 11.78 -17.84
CA HIS A 214 -19.69 11.05 -17.42
C HIS A 214 -19.89 11.03 -15.90
N LEU A 215 -19.01 11.69 -15.14
CA LEU A 215 -19.09 11.83 -13.70
C LEU A 215 -19.59 13.24 -13.35
N ASP A 216 -20.29 13.37 -12.22
CA ASP A 216 -20.69 14.67 -11.69
C ASP A 216 -19.46 15.39 -11.11
N PRO A 217 -19.09 16.60 -11.59
CA PRO A 217 -17.91 17.34 -11.11
C PRO A 217 -17.85 17.62 -9.60
N GLU A 218 -18.99 17.59 -8.90
CA GLU A 218 -19.06 17.77 -7.45
C GLU A 218 -19.06 16.45 -6.67
N SER A 219 -19.03 15.31 -7.37
CA SER A 219 -19.02 14.00 -6.75
C SER A 219 -17.62 13.58 -6.27
N ARG A 220 -17.59 12.72 -5.26
CA ARG A 220 -16.35 12.09 -4.77
C ARG A 220 -15.67 11.28 -5.87
N GLU A 221 -16.44 10.53 -6.66
CA GLU A 221 -15.93 9.69 -7.75
C GLU A 221 -15.21 10.52 -8.82
N TYR A 222 -15.70 11.73 -9.11
CA TYR A 222 -15.00 12.66 -10.00
C TYR A 222 -13.66 13.09 -9.40
N ALA A 223 -13.63 13.44 -8.11
CA ALA A 223 -12.40 13.80 -7.41
C ALA A 223 -11.39 12.64 -7.40
N ASP A 224 -11.83 11.42 -7.10
CA ASP A 224 -11.00 10.20 -7.10
C ASP A 224 -10.42 9.91 -8.49
N ALA A 225 -11.23 10.05 -9.55
CA ALA A 225 -10.80 9.88 -10.93
C ALA A 225 -9.79 10.95 -11.36
N ARG A 226 -9.99 12.22 -10.99
CA ARG A 226 -9.05 13.32 -11.27
C ARG A 226 -7.73 13.10 -10.53
N MET A 227 -7.77 12.82 -9.24
CA MET A 227 -6.58 12.53 -8.45
C MET A 227 -5.79 11.35 -9.05
N SER A 228 -6.48 10.27 -9.41
CA SER A 228 -5.85 9.08 -10.04
C SER A 228 -5.24 9.39 -11.40
N LEU A 229 -5.92 10.16 -12.25
CA LEU A 229 -5.38 10.65 -13.52
C LEU A 229 -4.10 11.47 -13.31
N GLY A 230 -4.11 12.37 -12.31
CA GLY A 230 -2.93 13.12 -11.90
C GLY A 230 -1.77 12.21 -11.54
N MET A 231 -2.00 11.20 -10.69
CA MET A 231 -0.97 10.23 -10.30
C MET A 231 -0.43 9.43 -11.50
N VAL A 232 -1.28 8.99 -12.42
CA VAL A 232 -0.86 8.30 -13.66
C VAL A 232 0.04 9.21 -14.49
N ARG A 233 -0.38 10.46 -14.72
CA ARG A 233 0.38 11.45 -15.50
C ARG A 233 1.72 11.76 -14.85
N MET A 234 1.75 11.99 -13.53
CA MET A 234 2.98 12.21 -12.79
C MET A 234 3.96 11.04 -12.90
N THR A 235 3.45 9.81 -12.77
CA THR A 235 4.26 8.58 -12.83
C THR A 235 4.91 8.39 -14.21
N HIS A 236 4.16 8.61 -15.29
CA HIS A 236 4.62 8.28 -16.64
C HIS A 236 5.27 9.45 -17.39
N LYS A 237 4.80 10.68 -17.14
CA LYS A 237 5.18 11.88 -17.90
C LYS A 237 5.94 12.92 -17.04
N GLY A 238 6.12 12.65 -15.75
CA GLY A 238 6.78 13.54 -14.81
C GLY A 238 5.80 14.46 -14.05
N PRO A 239 6.23 15.07 -12.93
CA PRO A 239 5.30 15.71 -11.98
C PRO A 239 4.46 16.83 -12.59
N ALA A 240 5.04 17.67 -13.44
CA ALA A 240 4.33 18.77 -14.10
C ALA A 240 3.07 18.34 -14.87
N ALA A 241 3.04 17.10 -15.39
CA ALA A 241 1.92 16.61 -16.17
C ALA A 241 0.65 16.32 -15.36
N GLY A 242 0.74 16.18 -14.02
CA GLY A 242 -0.39 15.75 -13.20
C GLY A 242 -0.60 16.50 -11.89
N VAL A 243 0.28 17.44 -11.53
CA VAL A 243 0.19 18.19 -10.25
C VAL A 243 -1.12 18.96 -10.08
N ASP A 244 -1.70 19.52 -11.16
CA ASP A 244 -2.99 20.21 -11.08
C ASP A 244 -4.15 19.26 -10.79
N ASP A 245 -4.11 18.07 -11.39
CA ASP A 245 -5.12 17.03 -11.16
C ASP A 245 -4.99 16.42 -9.75
N PHE A 246 -3.76 16.35 -9.22
CA PHE A 246 -3.48 15.83 -7.88
C PHE A 246 -4.06 16.72 -6.75
N GLU A 247 -4.36 17.99 -7.01
CA GLU A 247 -5.05 18.86 -6.04
C GLU A 247 -6.49 18.41 -5.74
N TRP A 248 -7.09 17.57 -6.59
CA TRP A 248 -8.40 16.99 -6.33
C TRP A 248 -8.41 16.02 -5.13
N ARG A 249 -7.23 15.64 -4.60
CA ARG A 249 -7.11 14.83 -3.38
C ARG A 249 -7.90 15.39 -2.19
N TRP A 250 -8.03 16.71 -2.09
CA TRP A 250 -8.79 17.38 -1.02
C TRP A 250 -10.31 17.20 -1.12
N LYS A 251 -10.83 16.76 -2.27
CA LYS A 251 -12.26 16.49 -2.50
C LYS A 251 -12.61 15.00 -2.41
N THR A 252 -11.63 14.13 -2.16
CA THR A 252 -11.83 12.67 -2.04
C THR A 252 -12.41 12.26 -0.69
N GLY A 253 -12.22 13.09 0.34
CA GLY A 253 -12.52 12.77 1.73
C GLY A 253 -11.49 11.85 2.41
N GLU A 254 -10.38 11.50 1.73
CA GLU A 254 -9.28 10.73 2.34
C GLU A 254 -8.37 11.60 3.23
N LEU A 255 -8.25 12.88 2.89
CA LEU A 255 -7.45 13.87 3.62
C LEU A 255 -8.28 15.12 3.87
N GLU A 256 -8.08 15.72 5.04
CA GLU A 256 -8.71 16.98 5.41
C GLU A 256 -7.66 18.07 5.52
N LEU A 257 -8.01 19.24 5.00
CA LEU A 257 -7.25 20.45 5.23
C LEU A 257 -7.39 20.89 6.70
N PRO A 258 -6.39 21.60 7.24
CA PRO A 258 -6.53 22.17 8.57
C PRO A 258 -7.72 23.14 8.60
N ALA A 259 -8.53 23.06 9.65
CA ALA A 259 -9.68 23.93 9.83
C ALA A 259 -9.24 25.35 10.24
N VAL A 260 -8.79 26.13 9.26
CA VAL A 260 -8.16 27.45 9.42
C VAL A 260 -8.71 28.44 8.38
N ASP A 261 -8.73 29.73 8.72
CA ASP A 261 -9.32 30.79 7.87
C ASP A 261 -8.25 31.53 7.05
N GLN A 262 -6.97 31.27 7.33
CA GLN A 262 -5.84 31.83 6.61
C GLN A 262 -5.86 31.38 5.14
N PRO A 263 -5.48 32.25 4.19
CA PRO A 263 -5.49 31.89 2.78
C PRO A 263 -4.30 30.99 2.41
N TYR A 264 -4.45 30.32 1.27
CA TYR A 264 -3.36 29.60 0.62
C TYR A 264 -2.24 30.55 0.21
N TRP A 265 -1.00 30.12 0.44
CA TRP A 265 0.17 30.76 -0.16
C TRP A 265 0.31 30.31 -1.62
N ASP A 266 0.52 31.27 -2.52
CA ASP A 266 0.60 31.07 -3.97
C ASP A 266 2.04 30.95 -4.49
N GLY A 267 3.04 30.95 -3.59
CA GLY A 267 4.46 30.89 -3.92
C GLY A 267 5.15 32.25 -4.07
N THR A 268 4.41 33.35 -4.03
CA THR A 268 4.99 34.71 -4.11
C THR A 268 5.86 35.03 -2.89
N PRO A 269 6.93 35.83 -3.01
CA PRO A 269 7.71 36.28 -1.85
C PRO A 269 6.87 37.11 -0.88
N GLN A 270 6.88 36.71 0.39
CA GLN A 270 6.12 37.28 1.51
C GLN A 270 7.04 37.48 2.74
N PRO A 271 8.08 38.34 2.66
CA PRO A 271 9.18 38.41 3.64
C PRO A 271 8.74 38.75 5.07
N ASP A 272 7.54 39.32 5.26
CA ASP A 272 6.99 39.71 6.56
C ASP A 272 5.94 38.70 7.09
N LYS A 273 5.71 37.60 6.38
CA LYS A 273 4.66 36.63 6.70
C LYS A 273 5.24 35.31 7.19
N ARG A 274 4.53 34.68 8.13
CA ARG A 274 4.81 33.31 8.56
C ARG A 274 3.97 32.35 7.73
N ILE A 275 4.61 31.33 7.18
CA ILE A 275 3.96 30.36 6.30
C ILE A 275 3.92 29.01 6.99
N LEU A 276 2.72 28.48 7.19
CA LEU A 276 2.51 27.12 7.67
C LEU A 276 2.74 26.14 6.51
N LEU A 277 3.74 25.27 6.65
CA LEU A 277 3.90 24.09 5.80
C LEU A 277 3.14 22.93 6.45
N PHE A 278 1.94 22.67 5.94
CA PHE A 278 1.06 21.63 6.48
C PHE A 278 1.53 20.25 6.00
N GLY A 279 2.02 19.44 6.94
CA GLY A 279 2.45 18.08 6.67
C GLY A 279 1.27 17.18 6.29
N GLU A 280 1.43 16.41 5.21
CA GLU A 280 0.44 15.46 4.70
C GLU A 280 0.93 14.02 4.89
N GLN A 281 0.01 13.05 4.84
CA GLN A 281 0.29 11.60 4.76
C GLN A 281 1.32 11.05 5.80
N GLY A 282 2.32 10.30 5.33
CA GLY A 282 3.23 9.50 6.13
C GLY A 282 4.55 10.19 6.49
N PHE A 283 5.43 9.46 7.17
CA PHE A 283 6.77 9.98 7.50
C PHE A 283 7.66 10.16 6.27
N GLY A 284 7.54 9.26 5.28
CA GLY A 284 8.30 9.35 4.02
C GLY A 284 7.98 10.62 3.26
N ASP A 285 6.69 10.94 3.14
CA ASP A 285 6.22 12.16 2.50
C ASP A 285 6.73 13.41 3.22
N ALA A 286 6.61 13.45 4.54
CA ALA A 286 7.13 14.57 5.33
C ALA A 286 8.64 14.78 5.10
N ILE A 287 9.43 13.71 5.05
CA ILE A 287 10.88 13.77 4.77
C ILE A 287 11.14 14.22 3.32
N GLN A 288 10.42 13.66 2.34
CA GLN A 288 10.58 13.98 0.93
C GLN A 288 10.26 15.46 0.65
N PHE A 289 9.14 15.96 1.18
CA PHE A 289 8.68 17.32 0.92
C PHE A 289 9.33 18.38 1.82
N ALA A 290 10.01 17.98 2.91
CA ALA A 290 10.83 18.90 3.70
C ALA A 290 11.93 19.60 2.88
N ARG A 291 12.31 19.04 1.72
CA ARG A 291 13.24 19.67 0.77
C ARG A 291 12.81 21.03 0.24
N TYR A 292 11.51 21.36 0.34
CA TYR A 292 11.00 22.67 -0.05
C TYR A 292 11.19 23.73 1.04
N VAL A 293 11.47 23.35 2.30
CA VAL A 293 11.64 24.31 3.41
C VAL A 293 12.70 25.37 3.14
N PRO A 294 13.92 25.04 2.64
CA PRO A 294 14.92 26.06 2.34
C PRO A 294 14.43 27.07 1.29
N VAL A 295 13.65 26.62 0.30
CA VAL A 295 13.08 27.48 -0.75
C VAL A 295 12.01 28.40 -0.18
N ILE A 296 11.14 27.88 0.70
CA ILE A 296 10.08 28.66 1.35
C ILE A 296 10.69 29.67 2.32
N ALA A 297 11.69 29.26 3.12
CA ALA A 297 12.38 30.13 4.07
C ALA A 297 13.04 31.34 3.39
N GLY A 298 13.52 31.19 2.15
CA GLY A 298 14.03 32.30 1.34
C GLY A 298 12.94 33.29 0.85
N ARG A 299 11.67 32.98 1.06
CA ARG A 299 10.51 33.75 0.59
C ARG A 299 9.59 34.23 1.71
N CYS A 300 9.88 33.94 2.97
CA CYS A 300 9.00 34.29 4.09
C CYS A 300 9.77 34.70 5.35
N ALA A 301 9.07 35.26 6.34
CA ALA A 301 9.68 35.59 7.64
C ALA A 301 10.08 34.32 8.40
N GLN A 302 9.22 33.30 8.36
CA GLN A 302 9.41 32.04 9.08
C GLN A 302 8.52 30.95 8.49
N VAL A 303 9.07 29.74 8.36
CA VAL A 303 8.29 28.53 8.07
C VAL A 303 7.84 27.93 9.38
N VAL A 304 6.54 27.73 9.56
CA VAL A 304 5.96 26.98 10.68
C VAL A 304 5.68 25.56 10.22
N MET A 305 6.20 24.57 10.94
CA MET A 305 6.15 23.16 10.53
C MET A 305 5.66 22.26 11.67
N PRO A 306 4.36 21.96 11.72
CA PRO A 306 3.81 20.95 12.61
C PRO A 306 4.33 19.57 12.21
N CYS A 307 4.97 18.88 13.16
CA CYS A 307 5.61 17.59 12.92
C CYS A 307 5.08 16.53 13.87
N LYS A 308 4.95 15.30 13.35
CA LYS A 308 4.73 14.11 14.18
C LYS A 308 5.92 13.94 15.14
N PRO A 309 5.72 13.50 16.40
CA PRO A 309 6.79 13.44 17.40
C PRO A 309 8.09 12.75 16.92
N PRO A 310 8.04 11.60 16.20
CA PRO A 310 9.26 10.94 15.72
C PRO A 310 10.10 11.72 14.70
N LEU A 311 9.56 12.79 14.11
CA LEU A 311 10.28 13.64 13.15
C LEU A 311 10.79 14.95 13.74
N LYS A 312 10.27 15.40 14.88
CA LYS A 312 10.52 16.77 15.38
C LYS A 312 12.01 17.09 15.49
N ARG A 313 12.78 16.21 16.14
CA ARG A 313 14.22 16.40 16.35
C ARG A 313 15.01 16.44 15.05
N LEU A 314 14.67 15.56 14.10
CA LEU A 314 15.31 15.52 12.79
C LEU A 314 15.03 16.79 11.97
N MET A 315 13.78 17.24 11.96
CA MET A 315 13.36 18.40 11.15
C MET A 315 13.98 19.72 11.61
N GLN A 316 14.48 19.80 12.85
CA GLN A 316 15.26 20.95 13.33
C GLN A 316 16.59 21.13 12.58
N SER A 317 17.09 20.09 11.90
CA SER A 317 18.32 20.16 11.11
C SER A 317 18.14 20.81 9.73
N LEU A 318 16.91 21.13 9.33
CA LEU A 318 16.62 21.70 8.02
C LEU A 318 17.27 23.10 7.85
N PRO A 319 17.90 23.37 6.70
CA PRO A 319 18.27 24.74 6.33
C PRO A 319 17.01 25.63 6.30
N GLY A 320 17.16 26.88 6.73
CA GLY A 320 16.02 27.80 6.91
C GLY A 320 15.41 27.76 8.31
N MET A 321 15.85 26.85 9.19
CA MET A 321 15.50 26.80 10.62
C MET A 321 13.99 26.96 10.87
N PRO A 322 13.16 26.04 10.35
CA PRO A 322 11.71 26.13 10.54
C PRO A 322 11.34 26.09 12.03
N ASP A 323 10.24 26.75 12.38
CA ASP A 323 9.60 26.59 13.69
C ASP A 323 8.89 25.23 13.73
N VAL A 324 9.63 24.21 14.17
CA VAL A 324 9.13 22.84 14.28
C VAL A 324 8.28 22.70 15.55
N CYS A 325 6.98 22.55 15.37
CA CYS A 325 6.00 22.51 16.45
C CYS A 325 5.24 21.18 16.50
N ASP A 326 4.40 21.00 17.52
CA ASP A 326 3.49 19.85 17.60
C ASP A 326 2.40 19.96 16.52
N GLN A 327 1.75 18.85 16.20
CA GLN A 327 0.70 18.81 15.18
C GLN A 327 -0.52 19.68 15.51
N THR A 328 -0.64 20.16 16.75
CA THR A 328 -1.67 21.12 17.14
C THR A 328 -1.41 22.47 16.51
N ILE A 329 -2.18 22.80 15.48
CA ILE A 329 -2.06 24.05 14.73
C ILE A 329 -2.71 25.19 15.52
N SER A 330 -1.90 26.14 15.96
CA SER A 330 -2.41 27.41 16.51
C SER A 330 -2.73 28.39 15.38
N ARG A 331 -3.99 28.79 15.23
CA ARG A 331 -4.41 29.75 14.19
C ARG A 331 -3.66 31.09 14.25
N SER A 332 -3.14 31.49 15.41
CA SER A 332 -2.37 32.74 15.54
C SER A 332 -0.87 32.59 15.22
N SER A 333 -0.41 31.39 14.88
CA SER A 333 1.02 31.10 14.65
C SER A 333 1.49 31.35 13.20
N PHE A 334 0.59 31.56 12.24
CA PHE A 334 0.93 31.77 10.84
C PHE A 334 -0.06 32.73 10.15
N ASP A 335 0.35 33.27 9.00
CA ASP A 335 -0.44 34.21 8.19
C ASP A 335 -1.02 33.55 6.94
N LEU A 336 -0.25 32.65 6.32
CA LEU A 336 -0.58 31.91 5.10
C LEU A 336 -0.26 30.43 5.34
N PHE A 337 -0.88 29.53 4.58
CA PHE A 337 -0.54 28.11 4.64
C PHE A 337 -0.40 27.46 3.27
N ILE A 338 0.34 26.37 3.22
CA ILE A 338 0.45 25.50 2.06
C ILE A 338 0.56 24.04 2.48
N PRO A 339 -0.22 23.13 1.90
CA PRO A 339 0.01 21.70 2.03
C PRO A 339 1.32 21.27 1.37
N ALA A 340 2.10 20.42 2.04
CA ALA A 340 3.46 20.09 1.64
C ALA A 340 3.57 19.52 0.21
N MET A 341 2.59 18.73 -0.23
CA MET A 341 2.62 18.17 -1.59
C MET A 341 2.21 19.19 -2.65
N SER A 342 1.42 20.20 -2.30
CA SER A 342 1.07 21.31 -3.20
C SER A 342 2.27 22.21 -3.52
N CYS A 343 3.40 22.08 -2.79
CA CYS A 343 4.64 22.77 -3.11
C CYS A 343 5.16 22.42 -4.51
N MET A 344 4.99 21.19 -5.00
CA MET A 344 5.37 20.83 -6.38
C MET A 344 4.67 21.72 -7.41
N ARG A 345 3.38 21.98 -7.20
CA ARG A 345 2.57 22.76 -8.14
C ARG A 345 3.01 24.23 -8.23
N ILE A 346 3.35 24.85 -7.10
CA ILE A 346 3.59 26.31 -7.04
C ILE A 346 5.07 26.72 -6.98
N LEU A 347 5.97 25.80 -6.60
CA LEU A 347 7.42 26.07 -6.51
C LEU A 347 8.24 25.39 -7.61
N GLY A 348 7.62 24.54 -8.42
CA GLY A 348 8.26 23.87 -9.55
C GLY A 348 8.02 22.37 -9.55
N ALA A 349 7.49 21.89 -10.68
CA ALA A 349 7.19 20.48 -10.94
C ALA A 349 7.99 19.91 -12.13
N GLU A 350 8.78 20.75 -12.80
CA GLU A 350 9.71 20.31 -13.83
C GLU A 350 10.97 19.73 -13.19
N PRO A 351 11.62 18.71 -13.78
CA PRO A 351 12.80 18.08 -13.21
C PRO A 351 13.93 19.05 -12.83
N GLY A 352 14.06 20.19 -13.51
CA GLY A 352 15.07 21.22 -13.21
C GLY A 352 14.69 22.17 -12.06
N ASP A 353 13.40 22.27 -11.71
CA ASP A 353 12.90 23.19 -10.69
C ASP A 353 12.63 22.50 -9.34
N ILE A 354 12.51 21.17 -9.34
CA ILE A 354 12.34 20.40 -8.10
C ILE A 354 13.64 20.51 -7.27
N PRO A 355 13.59 21.06 -6.04
CA PRO A 355 14.79 21.28 -5.23
C PRO A 355 15.52 19.95 -5.02
N CYS A 356 16.74 19.80 -5.55
CA CYS A 356 17.46 18.52 -5.54
C CYS A 356 18.74 18.51 -4.70
N ASP A 357 19.07 19.61 -4.04
CA ASP A 357 20.26 19.73 -3.21
C ASP A 357 20.18 18.77 -2.02
N VAL A 358 21.19 17.91 -1.90
CA VAL A 358 21.36 16.97 -0.79
C VAL A 358 22.79 17.10 -0.23
N PRO A 359 23.00 16.89 1.08
CA PRO A 359 21.96 16.64 2.09
C PRO A 359 21.14 17.90 2.42
N TYR A 360 19.86 17.71 2.75
CA TYR A 360 19.01 18.76 3.33
C TYR A 360 18.55 18.42 4.76
N LEU A 361 18.88 17.23 5.25
CA LEU A 361 18.74 16.83 6.65
C LEU A 361 20.10 16.38 7.17
N HIS A 362 20.32 16.48 8.48
CA HIS A 362 21.59 16.12 9.10
C HIS A 362 21.38 15.40 10.44
N ALA A 363 22.15 14.35 10.68
CA ALA A 363 22.23 13.73 12.00
C ALA A 363 23.10 14.57 12.94
N ALA A 364 22.72 14.63 14.22
CA ALA A 364 23.56 15.31 15.21
C ALA A 364 24.81 14.48 15.52
N ALA A 365 25.96 15.14 15.70
CA ALA A 365 27.23 14.47 15.94
C ALA A 365 27.23 13.57 17.20
N GLU A 366 26.43 13.92 18.20
CA GLU A 366 26.26 13.13 19.43
C GLU A 366 25.60 11.78 19.14
N ASP A 367 24.52 11.75 18.36
CA ASP A 367 23.83 10.51 18.01
C ASP A 367 24.68 9.60 17.13
N VAL A 368 25.39 10.20 16.17
CA VAL A 368 26.36 9.48 15.34
C VAL A 368 27.44 8.88 16.22
N GLY A 369 27.98 9.64 17.18
CA GLY A 369 28.97 9.16 18.15
C GLY A 369 28.47 7.99 18.99
N ARG A 370 27.19 7.99 19.39
CA ARG A 370 26.56 6.92 20.15
C ARG A 370 26.39 5.63 19.35
N LEU A 371 26.02 5.72 18.07
CA LEU A 371 25.72 4.55 17.23
C LEU A 371 26.96 4.00 16.51
N ARG A 372 27.97 4.83 16.25
CA ARG A 372 29.16 4.45 15.50
C ARG A 372 29.86 3.19 16.04
N PRO A 373 30.09 3.00 17.36
CA PRO A 373 30.73 1.77 17.86
C PRO A 373 29.95 0.49 17.51
N LEU A 374 28.62 0.56 17.50
CA LEU A 374 27.76 -0.61 17.19
C LEU A 374 27.90 -1.05 15.72
N ILE A 375 28.26 -0.12 14.83
CA ILE A 375 28.29 -0.31 13.39
C ILE A 375 29.73 -0.49 12.87
N TRP A 376 30.66 0.34 13.35
CA TRP A 376 32.02 0.39 12.81
C TRP A 376 32.94 -0.71 13.31
N ASP A 377 32.61 -1.34 14.45
CA ASP A 377 33.33 -2.51 14.97
C ASP A 377 33.13 -3.75 14.09
N ARG A 378 32.18 -3.70 13.14
CA ARG A 378 31.98 -4.76 12.15
C ARG A 378 32.85 -4.54 10.91
N PRO A 379 33.45 -5.61 10.36
CA PRO A 379 34.30 -5.51 9.17
C PRO A 379 33.47 -5.38 7.88
N GLY A 380 34.14 -4.96 6.81
CA GLY A 380 33.54 -4.94 5.47
C GLY A 380 32.63 -3.73 5.22
N LEU A 381 31.81 -3.84 4.17
CA LEU A 381 30.81 -2.84 3.79
C LEU A 381 29.63 -2.88 4.76
N ARG A 382 29.24 -1.73 5.31
CA ARG A 382 28.14 -1.63 6.30
C ARG A 382 26.85 -1.25 5.60
N VAL A 383 25.90 -2.18 5.58
CA VAL A 383 24.66 -2.04 4.82
C VAL A 383 23.46 -2.04 5.75
N GLY A 384 22.68 -0.96 5.73
CA GLY A 384 21.39 -0.90 6.43
C GLY A 384 20.28 -1.53 5.62
N ILE A 385 19.37 -2.25 6.26
CA ILE A 385 18.20 -2.85 5.62
C ILE A 385 16.89 -2.53 6.34
N ALA A 386 15.81 -2.35 5.58
CA ALA A 386 14.44 -2.29 6.07
C ALA A 386 13.51 -2.98 5.06
N TRP A 387 12.55 -3.76 5.55
CA TRP A 387 11.81 -4.72 4.72
C TRP A 387 10.29 -4.51 4.76
N THR A 388 9.79 -3.58 5.57
CA THR A 388 8.37 -3.25 5.62
C THR A 388 8.13 -1.83 6.14
N GLY A 389 7.07 -1.21 5.65
CA GLY A 389 6.55 0.05 6.19
C GLY A 389 5.63 -0.14 7.40
N SER A 390 4.96 0.95 7.78
CA SER A 390 3.95 0.94 8.85
C SER A 390 2.77 0.03 8.49
N PRO A 391 2.31 -0.85 9.40
CA PRO A 391 1.13 -1.68 9.16
C PRO A 391 -0.17 -0.87 9.04
N THR A 392 -0.18 0.38 9.53
CA THR A 392 -1.29 1.33 9.33
C THR A 392 -1.46 1.76 7.88
N ASN A 393 -0.43 1.57 7.04
CA ASN A 393 -0.55 1.79 5.60
C ASN A 393 -1.21 0.56 4.95
N VAL A 394 -2.39 0.77 4.35
CA VAL A 394 -3.21 -0.30 3.77
C VAL A 394 -2.53 -1.06 2.62
N ILE A 395 -1.55 -0.45 1.95
CA ILE A 395 -0.76 -1.08 0.89
C ILE A 395 0.63 -1.54 1.35
N ALA A 396 0.97 -1.44 2.65
CA ALA A 396 2.26 -1.86 3.17
C ALA A 396 2.63 -3.29 2.76
N TRP A 397 1.65 -4.20 2.74
CA TRP A 397 1.87 -5.59 2.32
C TRP A 397 2.35 -5.75 0.88
N LYS A 398 2.01 -4.82 -0.04
CA LYS A 398 2.51 -4.78 -1.42
C LYS A 398 3.95 -4.28 -1.51
N LYS A 399 4.38 -3.52 -0.50
CA LYS A 399 5.69 -2.86 -0.40
C LYS A 399 6.55 -3.50 0.69
N SER A 400 6.34 -4.78 0.97
CA SER A 400 7.05 -5.51 2.02
C SER A 400 7.69 -6.76 1.46
N ILE A 401 8.90 -7.05 1.92
CA ILE A 401 9.62 -8.28 1.60
C ILE A 401 9.69 -9.12 2.88
N ASP A 402 9.37 -10.40 2.77
CA ASP A 402 9.52 -11.31 3.91
C ASP A 402 11.01 -11.43 4.31
N PRO A 403 11.38 -11.26 5.59
CA PRO A 403 12.76 -11.38 6.06
C PRO A 403 13.48 -12.65 5.57
N SER A 404 12.75 -13.76 5.40
CA SER A 404 13.32 -15.02 4.90
C SER A 404 13.87 -14.94 3.47
N LEU A 405 13.41 -14.00 2.65
CA LEU A 405 13.86 -13.81 1.27
C LEU A 405 15.19 -13.05 1.17
N TRP A 406 15.67 -12.44 2.26
CA TRP A 406 16.91 -11.66 2.27
C TRP A 406 18.17 -12.52 2.28
N GLN A 407 18.05 -13.83 2.52
CA GLN A 407 19.20 -14.74 2.72
C GLN A 407 20.23 -14.71 1.58
N THR A 408 19.78 -14.60 0.33
CA THR A 408 20.68 -14.49 -0.83
C THR A 408 21.54 -13.24 -0.77
N LEU A 409 20.99 -12.11 -0.30
CA LEU A 409 21.73 -10.87 -0.13
C LEU A 409 22.68 -10.96 1.07
N LEU A 410 22.24 -11.56 2.16
CA LEU A 410 23.02 -11.70 3.40
C LEU A 410 24.24 -12.62 3.23
N ALA A 411 24.22 -13.51 2.23
CA ALA A 411 25.33 -14.40 1.90
C ALA A 411 26.49 -13.72 1.15
N VAL A 412 26.36 -12.44 0.75
CA VAL A 412 27.41 -11.70 0.04
C VAL A 412 28.63 -11.50 0.95
N PRO A 413 29.83 -12.00 0.58
CA PRO A 413 31.01 -11.91 1.44
C PRO A 413 31.53 -10.48 1.58
N GLY A 414 32.06 -10.16 2.76
CA GLY A 414 32.65 -8.84 3.04
C GLY A 414 31.62 -7.74 3.31
N VAL A 415 30.37 -8.10 3.61
CA VAL A 415 29.30 -7.17 3.97
C VAL A 415 28.80 -7.48 5.39
N SER A 416 28.58 -6.44 6.17
CA SER A 416 27.93 -6.49 7.48
C SER A 416 26.58 -5.79 7.39
N PHE A 417 25.50 -6.50 7.74
CA PHE A 417 24.14 -6.00 7.62
C PHE A 417 23.58 -5.52 8.95
N PHE A 418 22.83 -4.42 8.90
CA PHE A 418 22.23 -3.76 10.06
C PHE A 418 20.74 -3.51 9.82
N SER A 419 19.89 -3.90 10.76
CA SER A 419 18.46 -3.61 10.66
C SER A 419 18.20 -2.14 11.00
N LEU A 420 17.57 -1.42 10.08
CA LEU A 420 16.96 -0.11 10.32
C LEU A 420 15.44 -0.22 10.57
N GLN A 421 14.91 -1.44 10.65
CA GLN A 421 13.50 -1.70 10.88
C GLN A 421 13.15 -1.41 12.34
N VAL A 422 12.29 -0.42 12.57
CA VAL A 422 11.65 -0.24 13.88
C VAL A 422 10.45 -1.20 13.96
N LEU A 423 10.52 -2.14 14.89
CA LEU A 423 9.48 -3.14 15.13
C LEU A 423 8.33 -2.54 15.94
N ARG A 424 7.09 -2.92 15.61
CA ARG A 424 5.87 -2.50 16.31
C ARG A 424 4.99 -3.71 16.61
N ASP A 425 4.23 -3.64 17.69
CA ASP A 425 3.37 -4.73 18.14
C ASP A 425 2.25 -5.05 17.16
N ASP A 426 1.80 -4.07 16.38
CA ASP A 426 0.75 -4.19 15.36
C ASP A 426 1.22 -4.80 14.03
N MET A 427 2.50 -5.20 13.93
CA MET A 427 3.04 -5.86 12.74
C MET A 427 2.69 -7.36 12.71
N PRO A 428 2.60 -7.97 11.52
CA PRO A 428 2.53 -9.42 11.41
C PRO A 428 3.76 -10.10 12.03
N GLU A 429 3.57 -11.17 12.79
CA GLU A 429 4.67 -11.90 13.48
C GLU A 429 5.83 -12.27 12.54
N ARG A 430 5.53 -12.70 11.30
CA ARG A 430 6.56 -13.03 10.30
C ARG A 430 7.48 -11.86 9.93
N LEU A 431 7.08 -10.61 10.20
CA LEU A 431 7.85 -9.40 9.90
C LEU A 431 8.55 -8.82 11.15
N LYS A 432 8.32 -9.40 12.34
CA LYS A 432 8.84 -8.93 13.63
C LYS A 432 10.23 -9.45 13.99
N THR A 433 10.91 -10.13 13.08
CA THR A 433 12.21 -10.71 13.36
C THR A 433 13.19 -10.29 12.28
N ALA A 434 14.33 -9.73 12.70
CA ALA A 434 15.43 -9.46 11.80
C ALA A 434 15.94 -10.78 11.21
N PRO A 435 16.34 -10.81 9.92
CA PRO A 435 16.96 -11.99 9.34
C PRO A 435 18.22 -12.43 10.11
N ASP A 436 18.49 -13.74 10.11
CA ASP A 436 19.73 -14.28 10.68
C ASP A 436 20.97 -13.61 10.07
N GLY A 437 21.95 -13.25 10.91
CA GLY A 437 23.18 -12.58 10.46
C GLY A 437 23.10 -11.06 10.35
N VAL A 438 21.93 -10.46 10.63
CA VAL A 438 21.74 -9.02 10.70
C VAL A 438 21.90 -8.51 12.12
N VAL A 439 22.66 -7.43 12.31
CA VAL A 439 22.75 -6.74 13.60
C VAL A 439 21.51 -5.86 13.76
N ASP A 440 20.66 -6.17 14.74
CA ASP A 440 19.45 -5.40 14.96
C ASP A 440 19.74 -4.10 15.73
N LEU A 441 19.45 -2.95 15.11
CA LEU A 441 19.60 -1.64 15.73
C LEU A 441 18.30 -1.13 16.36
N ALA A 442 17.16 -1.80 16.23
CA ALA A 442 15.84 -1.29 16.61
C ALA A 442 15.78 -0.68 18.02
N GLN A 443 16.41 -1.32 19.01
CA GLN A 443 16.47 -0.83 20.40
C GLN A 443 17.21 0.51 20.58
N HIS A 444 17.94 0.97 19.57
CA HIS A 444 18.69 2.21 19.56
C HIS A 444 18.05 3.30 18.69
N LEU A 445 16.89 3.00 18.07
CA LEU A 445 16.17 3.86 17.13
C LEU A 445 14.83 4.30 17.73
N ASN A 446 14.84 5.37 18.52
CA ASN A 446 13.63 5.89 19.17
C ASN A 446 12.84 6.84 18.25
N ASP A 447 13.55 7.53 17.36
CA ASP A 447 12.98 8.49 16.42
C ASP A 447 13.76 8.50 15.08
N PHE A 448 13.36 9.34 14.14
CA PHE A 448 14.02 9.43 12.84
C PHE A 448 15.39 10.13 12.89
N ALA A 449 15.71 10.87 13.95
CA ALA A 449 17.06 11.42 14.11
C ALA A 449 18.05 10.34 14.57
N ASP A 450 17.62 9.36 15.36
CA ASP A 450 18.40 8.15 15.64
C ASP A 450 18.61 7.33 14.37
N THR A 451 17.53 7.17 13.58
CA THR A 451 17.60 6.47 12.29
C THR A 451 18.56 7.18 11.33
N ALA A 452 18.53 8.52 11.29
CA ALA A 452 19.45 9.32 10.49
C ALA A 452 20.91 9.12 10.93
N ALA A 453 21.17 9.08 12.23
CA ALA A 453 22.50 8.85 12.78
C ALA A 453 23.02 7.43 12.48
N ALA A 454 22.15 6.41 12.51
CA ALA A 454 22.50 5.07 12.07
C ALA A 454 22.87 5.07 10.59
N ILE A 455 22.02 5.65 9.74
CA ILE A 455 22.24 5.80 8.29
C ILE A 455 23.55 6.54 8.00
N ASP A 456 23.90 7.57 8.78
CA ASP A 456 25.14 8.31 8.61
C ASP A 456 26.40 7.47 8.84
N CYS A 457 26.31 6.44 9.68
CA CYS A 457 27.38 5.49 9.95
C CYS A 457 27.51 4.37 8.91
N LEU A 458 26.53 4.23 8.00
CA LEU A 458 26.46 3.16 7.00
C LEU A 458 27.07 3.61 5.66
N ASP A 459 27.50 2.63 4.86
CA ASP A 459 28.05 2.84 3.52
C ASP A 459 26.94 2.80 2.44
N LEU A 460 25.85 2.06 2.68
CA LEU A 460 24.71 1.87 1.78
C LEU A 460 23.44 1.54 2.58
N VAL A 461 22.28 1.94 2.07
CA VAL A 461 20.97 1.49 2.54
C VAL A 461 20.27 0.70 1.44
N ILE A 462 19.73 -0.47 1.75
CA ILE A 462 18.89 -1.26 0.85
C ILE A 462 17.53 -1.44 1.52
N THR A 463 16.46 -0.90 0.93
CA THR A 463 15.15 -0.89 1.57
C THR A 463 14.04 -1.07 0.56
N VAL A 464 12.89 -1.53 1.01
CA VAL A 464 11.62 -1.31 0.32
C VAL A 464 11.15 0.14 0.44
N ASP A 465 10.15 0.52 -0.36
CA ASP A 465 9.56 1.86 -0.41
C ASP A 465 8.96 2.30 0.95
N THR A 466 9.77 2.97 1.76
CA THR A 466 9.50 3.40 3.14
C THR A 466 10.17 4.72 3.46
N ALA A 467 9.87 5.29 4.63
CA ALA A 467 10.52 6.50 5.12
C ALA A 467 12.05 6.39 5.20
N VAL A 468 12.60 5.18 5.36
CA VAL A 468 14.06 4.93 5.37
C VAL A 468 14.69 5.27 4.01
N ALA A 469 13.98 4.98 2.91
CA ALA A 469 14.46 5.30 1.55
C ALA A 469 14.61 6.81 1.36
N HIS A 470 13.56 7.57 1.73
CA HIS A 470 13.55 9.02 1.65
C HIS A 470 14.57 9.66 2.60
N LEU A 471 14.74 9.10 3.81
CA LEU A 471 15.72 9.59 4.77
C LEU A 471 17.15 9.41 4.27
N ALA A 472 17.49 8.24 3.73
CA ALA A 472 18.81 8.00 3.13
C ALA A 472 19.09 9.00 2.00
N GLY A 473 18.12 9.22 1.11
CA GLY A 473 18.22 10.24 0.06
C GLY A 473 18.43 11.66 0.61
N ALA A 474 17.69 12.04 1.67
CA ALA A 474 17.79 13.34 2.32
C ALA A 474 19.15 13.59 2.99
N LEU A 475 19.83 12.53 3.42
CA LEU A 475 21.17 12.52 4.02
C LEU A 475 22.30 12.38 2.98
N ALA A 476 21.98 12.38 1.69
CA ALA A 476 22.93 12.10 0.60
C ALA A 476 23.63 10.74 0.72
N LYS A 477 22.95 9.72 1.26
CA LYS A 477 23.48 8.36 1.38
C LYS A 477 23.09 7.52 0.16
N PRO A 478 24.00 6.68 -0.36
CA PRO A 478 23.64 5.70 -1.36
C PRO A 478 22.47 4.83 -0.88
N VAL A 479 21.44 4.72 -1.70
CA VAL A 479 20.24 3.94 -1.39
C VAL A 479 19.79 3.13 -2.60
N TRP A 480 19.45 1.86 -2.37
CA TRP A 480 18.78 1.00 -3.34
C TRP A 480 17.36 0.74 -2.83
N ASN A 481 16.37 1.19 -3.61
CA ASN A 481 14.96 0.93 -3.35
C ASN A 481 14.53 -0.33 -4.13
N LEU A 482 13.95 -1.30 -3.44
CA LEU A 482 13.60 -2.62 -3.97
C LEU A 482 12.20 -2.69 -4.58
#